data_AF-H3ZNS5-F1
#
_entry.id   AF-H3ZNS5-F1
#
_cell.length_a   1.000
_cell.length_b   1.000
_cell.length_c   1.000
_cell.angle_alpha   90.00
_cell.angle_beta   90.00
_cell.angle_gamma   90.00
#
_symmetry.space_group_name_H-M   'P 1'
#
loop_
_entity.id
_entity.type
_entity.pdbx_description
1 polymer ?
#
loop_
_entity_poly.entity_id
_entity_poly.type
_entity_poly.pdbx_seq_one_letter_code
_entity_poly.pdbx_strand_id
1 'polypeptide(L)'
;MVSVYQTLMGLCGVLTLAGIFLTWNLSRKIENFFLGHRRLSWYILFGGILTSLGFIATMFEVHRGIVTIAILLGPVLIAYSLSESGLVRATWTMLLQVSIVAGSAIFVRESFYTVELASSVAVLLLINAISGYVRTPEEYKKLAGISSWAFVVFIWLNIFAVEIASAVYFFSMSLWIYTLVRLHYVAAERLGNSTMRLLYSS
;
A
#
# COMPACT_ATOMS: atom_id res chain seq x y z
N MET A 1 -19.87 -20.68 12.89
CA MET A 1 -18.88 -20.00 13.75
C MET A 1 -17.83 -19.39 12.84
N VAL A 2 -17.70 -18.07 12.81
CA VAL A 2 -16.62 -17.41 12.05
C VAL A 2 -15.31 -17.77 12.73
N SER A 3 -14.37 -18.37 12.00
CA SER A 3 -13.07 -18.75 12.58
C SER A 3 -12.26 -17.50 12.92
N VAL A 4 -11.41 -17.56 13.95
CA VAL A 4 -10.52 -16.45 14.35
C VAL A 4 -9.73 -15.90 13.16
N TYR A 5 -9.30 -16.80 12.27
CA TYR A 5 -8.65 -16.47 11.00
C TYR A 5 -9.52 -15.58 10.10
N GLN A 6 -10.77 -15.94 9.87
CA GLN A 6 -11.70 -15.16 9.03
C GLN A 6 -11.94 -13.76 9.61
N THR A 7 -12.09 -13.65 10.93
CA THR A 7 -12.25 -12.35 11.60
C THR A 7 -11.01 -11.47 11.43
N LEU A 8 -9.81 -12.03 11.63
CA LEU A 8 -8.56 -11.29 11.47
C LEU A 8 -8.34 -10.86 10.01
N MET A 9 -8.57 -11.74 9.04
CA MET A 9 -8.44 -11.42 7.62
C MET A 9 -9.43 -10.34 7.18
N GLY A 10 -10.69 -10.43 7.64
CA GLY A 10 -11.70 -9.40 7.38
C GLY A 10 -11.32 -8.03 7.95
N LEU A 11 -10.82 -8.01 9.19
CA LEU A 11 -10.35 -6.77 9.82
C LEU A 11 -9.12 -6.20 9.09
N CYS A 12 -8.18 -7.05 8.67
CA CYS A 12 -7.05 -6.61 7.87
C CYS A 12 -7.49 -6.02 6.52
N GLY A 13 -8.52 -6.58 5.86
CA GLY A 13 -9.08 -5.99 4.65
C GLY A 13 -9.60 -4.56 4.86
N VAL A 14 -10.27 -4.30 5.99
CA VAL A 14 -10.70 -2.94 6.37
C VAL A 14 -9.49 -2.04 6.62
N LEU A 15 -8.46 -2.54 7.29
CA LEU A 15 -7.21 -1.79 7.48
C LEU A 15 -6.53 -1.48 6.14
N THR A 16 -6.49 -2.41 5.19
CA THR A 16 -5.92 -2.17 3.86
C THR A 16 -6.65 -1.04 3.13
N LEU A 17 -7.99 -1.03 3.16
CA LEU A 17 -8.79 0.06 2.60
C LEU A 17 -8.49 1.40 3.27
N ALA A 18 -8.40 1.43 4.60
CA ALA A 18 -8.01 2.62 5.34
C ALA A 18 -6.59 3.08 4.94
N GLY A 19 -5.66 2.16 4.75
CA GLY A 19 -4.28 2.42 4.35
C GLY A 19 -4.18 3.00 2.95
N ILE A 20 -4.94 2.47 2.00
CA ILE A 20 -5.09 3.03 0.64
C ILE A 20 -5.59 4.48 0.73
N PHE A 21 -6.68 4.71 1.46
CA PHE A 21 -7.29 6.03 1.58
C PHE A 21 -6.34 7.04 2.23
N LEU A 22 -5.68 6.66 3.33
CA LEU A 22 -4.69 7.49 4.01
C LEU A 22 -3.48 7.76 3.12
N THR A 23 -2.97 6.75 2.41
CA THR A 23 -1.85 6.95 1.48
C THR A 23 -2.21 7.95 0.39
N TRP A 24 -3.39 7.80 -0.23
CA TRP A 24 -3.92 8.76 -1.19
C TRP A 24 -4.02 10.17 -0.61
N ASN A 25 -4.62 10.33 0.56
CA ASN A 25 -4.82 11.64 1.19
C ASN A 25 -3.48 12.32 1.50
N LEU A 26 -2.50 11.55 2.00
CA LEU A 26 -1.14 12.05 2.22
C LEU A 26 -0.49 12.47 0.90
N SER A 27 -0.55 11.62 -0.13
CA SER A 27 -0.04 11.95 -1.47
C SER A 27 -0.68 13.21 -2.04
N ARG A 28 -2.00 13.36 -1.90
CA ARG A 28 -2.75 14.53 -2.36
C ARG A 28 -2.31 15.81 -1.65
N LYS A 29 -2.09 15.75 -0.33
CA LYS A 29 -1.59 16.91 0.43
C LYS A 29 -0.17 17.30 0.00
N ILE A 30 0.70 16.32 -0.21
CA ILE A 30 2.07 16.54 -0.67
C ILE A 30 2.07 17.08 -2.10
N GLU A 31 1.27 16.50 -3.00
CA GLU A 31 1.14 16.90 -4.40
C GLU A 31 0.63 18.34 -4.52
N ASN A 32 -0.47 18.67 -3.83
CA ASN A 32 -1.03 20.04 -3.83
C ASN A 32 0.00 21.09 -3.38
N PHE A 33 0.86 20.75 -2.42
CA PHE A 33 1.85 21.68 -1.88
C PHE A 33 3.11 21.82 -2.74
N PHE A 34 3.59 20.71 -3.36
CA PHE A 34 4.87 20.70 -4.08
C PHE A 34 4.75 20.74 -5.61
N LEU A 35 3.69 20.17 -6.18
CA LEU A 35 3.51 19.97 -7.62
C LEU A 35 2.35 20.77 -8.21
N GLY A 36 1.58 21.48 -7.38
CA GLY A 36 0.43 22.28 -7.81
C GLY A 36 -0.79 21.41 -8.19
N HIS A 37 -1.35 21.60 -9.39
CA HIS A 37 -2.61 20.98 -9.84
C HIS A 37 -2.47 19.64 -10.58
N ARG A 38 -1.30 18.98 -10.52
CA ARG A 38 -1.23 17.59 -10.99
C ARG A 38 -2.20 16.76 -10.13
N ARG A 39 -2.96 15.87 -10.78
CA ARG A 39 -3.98 15.02 -10.15
C ARG A 39 -3.49 13.57 -10.07
N LEU A 40 -2.18 13.35 -10.00
CA LEU A 40 -1.56 12.02 -10.05
C LEU A 40 -1.97 11.19 -8.84
N SER A 41 -2.14 11.81 -7.66
CA SER A 41 -2.65 11.13 -6.46
C SER A 41 -3.97 10.40 -6.70
N TRP A 42 -4.84 10.87 -7.60
CA TRP A 42 -6.08 10.13 -7.93
C TRP A 42 -5.81 8.73 -8.49
N TYR A 43 -4.71 8.52 -9.21
CA TYR A 43 -4.33 7.19 -9.69
C TYR A 43 -3.95 6.24 -8.55
N ILE A 44 -3.44 6.75 -7.41
CA ILE A 44 -3.23 5.95 -6.19
C ILE A 44 -4.56 5.48 -5.63
N LEU A 45 -5.56 6.37 -5.56
CA LEU A 45 -6.89 6.01 -5.07
C LEU A 45 -7.58 5.02 -6.00
N PHE A 46 -7.63 5.30 -7.30
CA PHE A 46 -8.23 4.40 -8.30
C PHE A 46 -7.51 3.05 -8.33
N GLY A 47 -6.17 3.05 -8.34
CA GLY A 47 -5.40 1.81 -8.30
C GLY A 47 -5.63 1.01 -7.02
N GLY A 48 -5.79 1.68 -5.88
CA GLY A 48 -6.13 1.04 -4.61
C GLY A 48 -7.56 0.46 -4.59
N ILE A 49 -8.55 1.16 -5.14
CA ILE A 49 -9.92 0.64 -5.27
C ILE A 49 -9.93 -0.60 -6.17
N LEU A 50 -9.26 -0.54 -7.32
CA LEU A 50 -9.12 -1.67 -8.24
C LEU A 50 -8.43 -2.88 -7.58
N THR A 51 -7.41 -2.62 -6.77
CA THR A 51 -6.74 -3.63 -5.95
C THR A 51 -7.69 -4.26 -4.92
N SER A 52 -8.53 -3.46 -4.26
CA SER A 52 -9.50 -3.96 -3.28
C SER A 52 -10.56 -4.87 -3.89
N LEU A 53 -10.93 -4.63 -5.16
CA LEU A 53 -11.79 -5.54 -5.91
C LEU A 53 -11.14 -6.92 -6.10
N GLY A 54 -9.81 -7.01 -6.08
CA GLY A 54 -9.08 -8.27 -6.15
C GLY A 54 -9.30 -9.15 -4.95
N PHE A 55 -9.18 -8.56 -3.76
CA PHE A 55 -9.49 -9.25 -2.51
C PHE A 55 -10.96 -9.65 -2.41
N ILE A 56 -11.88 -8.83 -2.93
CA ILE A 56 -13.32 -9.16 -2.94
C ILE A 56 -13.62 -10.29 -3.94
N ALA A 57 -13.05 -10.22 -5.15
CA ALA A 57 -13.25 -11.22 -6.20
C ALA A 57 -12.75 -12.61 -5.78
N THR A 58 -11.62 -12.69 -5.07
CA THR A 58 -11.13 -13.95 -4.50
C THR A 58 -12.03 -14.47 -3.39
N MET A 59 -12.56 -13.60 -2.51
CA MET A 59 -13.48 -14.02 -1.44
C MET A 59 -14.83 -14.56 -1.93
N PHE A 60 -15.35 -14.05 -3.05
CA PHE A 60 -16.64 -14.48 -3.60
C PHE A 60 -16.53 -15.50 -4.74
N GLU A 61 -15.32 -15.97 -5.05
CA GLU A 61 -15.06 -16.84 -6.21
C GLU A 61 -15.62 -16.27 -7.54
N VAL A 62 -15.71 -14.93 -7.64
CA VAL A 62 -16.28 -14.25 -8.82
C VAL A 62 -15.18 -14.05 -9.85
N HIS A 63 -15.24 -14.85 -10.92
CA HIS A 63 -14.12 -15.02 -11.85
C HIS A 63 -14.49 -14.62 -13.28
N ARG A 64 -14.75 -13.33 -13.49
CA ARG A 64 -14.92 -12.76 -14.84
C ARG A 64 -13.63 -12.08 -15.29
N GLY A 65 -13.17 -12.34 -16.52
CA GLY A 65 -11.92 -11.79 -17.04
C GLY A 65 -11.81 -10.25 -16.98
N ILE A 66 -12.94 -9.54 -17.03
CA ILE A 66 -13.00 -8.08 -16.84
C ILE A 66 -12.54 -7.67 -15.44
N VAL A 67 -12.92 -8.44 -14.42
CA VAL A 67 -12.53 -8.19 -13.02
C VAL A 67 -11.03 -8.42 -12.85
N THR A 68 -10.49 -9.49 -13.42
CA THR A 68 -9.04 -9.78 -13.43
C THR A 68 -8.22 -8.65 -14.05
N ILE A 69 -8.62 -8.13 -15.22
CA ILE A 69 -7.94 -7.01 -15.88
C ILE A 69 -7.98 -5.76 -15.00
N ALA A 70 -9.13 -5.45 -14.42
CA ALA A 70 -9.29 -4.31 -13.52
C ALA A 70 -8.31 -4.38 -12.34
N ILE A 71 -8.12 -5.57 -11.75
CA ILE A 71 -7.23 -5.78 -10.60
C ILE A 71 -5.76 -5.63 -11.00
N LEU A 72 -5.37 -6.19 -12.14
CA LEU A 72 -4.00 -6.07 -12.68
C LEU A 72 -3.60 -4.62 -12.97
N LEU A 73 -4.58 -3.77 -13.33
CA LEU A 73 -4.35 -2.34 -13.53
C LEU A 73 -4.06 -1.59 -12.22
N GLY A 74 -4.49 -2.12 -11.07
CA GLY A 74 -4.27 -1.53 -9.74
C GLY A 74 -2.81 -1.17 -9.45
N PRO A 75 -1.89 -2.16 -9.37
CA PRO A 75 -0.47 -1.90 -9.15
C PRO A 75 0.18 -1.06 -10.24
N VAL A 76 -0.28 -1.18 -11.51
CA VAL A 76 0.25 -0.38 -12.63
C VAL A 76 -0.05 1.10 -12.44
N LEU A 77 -1.28 1.46 -12.09
CA LEU A 77 -1.68 2.85 -11.82
C LEU A 77 -0.95 3.43 -10.61
N ILE A 78 -0.77 2.64 -9.55
CA ILE A 78 0.00 3.04 -8.37
C ILE A 78 1.46 3.29 -8.76
N ALA A 79 2.11 2.34 -9.43
CA ALA A 79 3.50 2.48 -9.86
C ALA A 79 3.70 3.68 -10.79
N TYR A 80 2.80 3.88 -11.75
CA TYR A 80 2.81 5.02 -12.66
C TYR A 80 2.71 6.34 -11.89
N SER A 81 1.75 6.45 -10.96
CA SER A 81 1.61 7.65 -10.14
C SER A 81 2.86 7.94 -9.31
N LEU A 82 3.45 6.91 -8.70
CA LEU A 82 4.63 7.08 -7.85
C LEU A 82 5.83 7.54 -8.70
N SER A 83 6.04 6.92 -9.87
CA SER A 83 7.12 7.26 -10.80
C SER A 83 6.97 8.68 -11.36
N GLU A 84 5.80 9.03 -11.88
CA GLU A 84 5.55 10.32 -12.54
C GLU A 84 5.47 11.50 -11.56
N SER A 85 5.13 11.22 -10.29
CA SER A 85 5.08 12.27 -9.27
C SER A 85 6.47 12.85 -8.96
N GLY A 86 7.55 12.09 -9.15
CA GLY A 86 8.90 12.48 -8.70
C GLY A 86 9.03 12.65 -7.17
N LEU A 87 7.95 12.41 -6.41
CA LEU A 87 7.90 12.54 -4.94
C LEU A 87 8.44 11.30 -4.23
N VAL A 88 8.37 10.15 -4.91
CA VAL A 88 8.77 8.85 -4.39
C VAL A 88 9.95 8.34 -5.20
N ARG A 89 11.07 8.12 -4.52
CA ARG A 89 12.24 7.48 -5.13
C ARG A 89 12.08 5.97 -5.06
N ALA A 90 12.26 5.29 -6.20
CA ALA A 90 12.38 3.84 -6.21
C ALA A 90 13.59 3.43 -5.38
N THR A 91 13.38 2.57 -4.39
CA THR A 91 14.43 2.03 -3.54
C THR A 91 14.78 0.62 -3.98
N TRP A 92 16.05 0.22 -3.81
CA TRP A 92 16.49 -1.15 -4.06
C TRP A 92 15.69 -2.17 -3.22
N THR A 93 15.32 -1.81 -2.01
CA THR A 93 14.49 -2.65 -1.12
C THR A 93 13.12 -2.94 -1.73
N MET A 94 12.47 -1.93 -2.32
CA MET A 94 11.17 -2.08 -2.99
C MET A 94 11.26 -3.02 -4.19
N LEU A 95 12.29 -2.86 -5.04
CA LEU A 95 12.51 -3.76 -6.19
C LEU A 95 12.75 -5.21 -5.73
N LEU A 96 13.57 -5.39 -4.70
CA LEU A 96 13.88 -6.70 -4.14
C LEU A 96 12.61 -7.36 -3.57
N GLN A 97 11.82 -6.63 -2.79
CA GLN A 97 10.58 -7.16 -2.23
C GLN A 97 9.57 -7.54 -3.32
N VAL A 98 9.38 -6.68 -4.34
CA VAL A 98 8.51 -7.01 -5.49
C VAL A 98 9.02 -8.25 -6.22
N SER A 99 10.34 -8.41 -6.37
CA SER A 99 10.94 -9.59 -7.01
C SER A 99 10.71 -10.86 -6.19
N ILE A 100 10.84 -10.79 -4.86
CA ILE A 100 10.56 -11.90 -3.95
C ILE A 100 9.09 -12.30 -4.02
N VAL A 101 8.17 -11.33 -4.01
CA VAL A 101 6.73 -11.57 -4.11
C VAL A 101 6.35 -12.11 -5.49
N ALA A 102 6.96 -11.62 -6.58
CA ALA A 102 6.74 -12.21 -7.90
C ALA A 102 7.26 -13.65 -7.97
N GLY A 103 8.38 -13.95 -7.30
CA GLY A 103 8.97 -15.29 -7.24
C GLY A 103 8.10 -16.32 -6.52
N SER A 104 7.19 -15.91 -5.63
CA SER A 104 6.28 -16.86 -4.97
C SER A 104 5.29 -17.49 -5.94
N ALA A 105 5.06 -16.90 -7.13
CA ALA A 105 4.24 -17.49 -8.19
C ALA A 105 4.73 -18.85 -8.68
N ILE A 106 6.01 -19.16 -8.51
CA ILE A 106 6.59 -20.46 -8.89
C ILE A 106 6.04 -21.59 -8.00
N PHE A 107 5.68 -21.27 -6.76
CA PHE A 107 5.26 -22.24 -5.76
C PHE A 107 3.74 -22.48 -5.74
N VAL A 108 2.95 -21.65 -6.42
CA VAL A 108 1.48 -21.75 -6.42
C VAL A 108 0.99 -21.99 -7.85
N ARG A 109 0.35 -23.15 -8.08
CA ARG A 109 -0.12 -23.58 -9.41
C ARG A 109 -1.53 -23.11 -9.76
N GLU A 110 -2.17 -22.34 -8.90
CA GLU A 110 -3.54 -21.89 -9.13
C GLU A 110 -3.58 -20.66 -10.03
N SER A 111 -4.42 -20.72 -11.06
CA SER A 111 -4.62 -19.62 -12.02
C SER A 111 -5.06 -18.29 -11.37
N PHE A 112 -5.63 -18.35 -10.16
CA PHE A 112 -6.11 -17.18 -9.41
C PHE A 112 -5.05 -16.52 -8.53
N TYR A 113 -3.92 -17.19 -8.33
CA TYR A 113 -2.81 -16.65 -7.56
C TYR A 113 -2.26 -15.35 -8.17
N THR A 114 -2.36 -15.17 -9.48
CA THR A 114 -1.94 -13.95 -10.17
C THR A 114 -2.71 -12.71 -9.70
N VAL A 115 -4.01 -12.86 -9.39
CA VAL A 115 -4.86 -11.76 -8.92
C VAL A 115 -4.48 -11.33 -7.50
N GLU A 116 -4.25 -12.31 -6.62
CA GLU A 116 -3.81 -12.09 -5.25
C GLU A 116 -2.41 -11.48 -5.21
N LEU A 117 -1.50 -11.97 -6.06
CA LEU A 117 -0.14 -11.48 -6.17
C LEU A 117 -0.11 -10.03 -6.69
N ALA A 118 -0.89 -9.71 -7.71
CA ALA A 118 -1.01 -8.33 -8.20
C ALA A 118 -1.53 -7.38 -7.10
N SER A 119 -2.52 -7.85 -6.34
CA SER A 119 -3.08 -7.08 -5.22
C SER A 119 -2.07 -6.89 -4.10
N SER A 120 -1.28 -7.92 -3.82
CA SER A 120 -0.18 -7.88 -2.85
C SER A 120 0.93 -6.92 -3.29
N VAL A 121 1.30 -6.94 -4.57
CA VAL A 121 2.25 -5.98 -5.13
C VAL A 121 1.74 -4.55 -4.94
N ALA A 122 0.46 -4.27 -5.26
CA ALA A 122 -0.11 -2.94 -5.06
C ALA A 122 -0.01 -2.46 -3.60
N VAL A 123 -0.38 -3.31 -2.63
CA VAL A 123 -0.25 -2.98 -1.20
C VAL A 123 1.22 -2.74 -0.82
N LEU A 124 2.13 -3.59 -1.29
CA LEU A 124 3.57 -3.45 -1.05
C LEU A 124 4.13 -2.14 -1.62
N LEU A 125 3.68 -1.72 -2.81
CA LEU A 125 4.05 -0.44 -3.42
C LEU A 125 3.57 0.73 -2.55
N LEU A 126 2.35 0.65 -1.98
CA LEU A 126 1.80 1.71 -1.13
C LEU A 126 2.52 1.83 0.22
N ILE A 127 2.88 0.70 0.84
CA ILE A 127 3.70 0.72 2.07
C ILE A 127 5.08 1.35 1.76
N ASN A 128 5.71 0.93 0.67
CA ASN A 128 7.03 1.45 0.26
C ASN A 128 6.99 2.90 -0.22
N ALA A 129 5.85 3.42 -0.69
CA ALA A 129 5.72 4.82 -1.03
C ALA A 129 6.11 5.72 0.16
N ILE A 130 5.81 5.29 1.39
CA ILE A 130 6.15 6.01 2.62
C ILE A 130 7.66 6.16 2.80
N SER A 131 8.40 5.07 2.61
CA SER A 131 9.86 5.05 2.75
C SER A 131 10.54 5.82 1.60
N GLY A 132 9.94 5.80 0.41
CA GLY A 132 10.43 6.49 -0.78
C GLY A 132 10.15 7.99 -0.83
N TYR A 133 9.22 8.52 -0.02
CA TYR A 133 8.98 9.97 0.07
C TYR A 133 10.22 10.71 0.61
N VAL A 134 10.69 11.69 -0.17
CA VAL A 134 11.95 12.40 0.08
C VAL A 134 11.99 13.05 1.48
N ARG A 135 10.87 13.59 1.96
CA ARG A 135 10.79 14.40 3.20
C ARG A 135 10.23 13.66 4.42
N THR A 136 10.00 12.35 4.32
CA THR A 136 9.55 11.53 5.45
C THR A 136 10.65 11.45 6.52
N PRO A 137 10.33 11.70 7.81
CA PRO A 137 11.30 11.49 8.89
C PRO A 137 11.80 10.04 8.96
N GLU A 138 13.07 9.86 9.33
CA GLU A 138 13.76 8.56 9.26
C GLU A 138 13.09 7.47 10.12
N GLU A 139 12.55 7.85 11.28
CA GLU A 139 11.81 6.95 12.17
C GLU A 139 10.62 6.30 11.45
N TYR A 140 9.82 7.09 10.73
CA TYR A 140 8.66 6.60 10.00
C TYR A 140 9.04 5.83 8.73
N LYS A 141 10.19 6.15 8.11
CA LYS A 141 10.74 5.32 7.02
C LYS A 141 11.11 3.92 7.51
N LYS A 142 11.72 3.81 8.69
CA LYS A 142 12.06 2.52 9.31
C LYS A 142 10.81 1.73 9.67
N LEU A 143 9.79 2.36 10.26
CA LEU A 143 8.52 1.69 10.58
C LEU A 143 7.80 1.17 9.32
N ALA A 144 7.74 1.98 8.26
CA ALA A 144 7.22 1.54 6.96
C ALA A 144 8.05 0.39 6.37
N GLY A 145 9.38 0.45 6.50
CA GLY A 145 10.28 -0.63 6.11
C GLY A 145 9.98 -1.94 6.83
N ILE A 146 9.84 -1.91 8.16
CA ILE A 146 9.47 -3.09 8.98
C ILE A 146 8.10 -3.62 8.56
N SER A 147 7.12 -2.73 8.36
CA SER A 147 5.78 -3.10 7.90
C SER A 147 5.82 -3.80 6.53
N SER A 148 6.59 -3.27 5.59
CA SER A 148 6.73 -3.85 4.24
C SER A 148 7.37 -5.24 4.26
N TRP A 149 8.40 -5.45 5.10
CA TRP A 149 9.02 -6.75 5.26
C TRP A 149 8.11 -7.76 5.96
N ALA A 150 7.40 -7.33 7.00
CA ALA A 150 6.39 -8.17 7.64
C ALA A 150 5.30 -8.59 6.63
N PHE A 151 4.91 -7.72 5.70
CA PHE A 151 3.97 -8.06 4.63
C PHE A 151 4.54 -9.12 3.67
N VAL A 152 5.80 -9.00 3.26
CA VAL A 152 6.47 -10.03 2.45
C VAL A 152 6.53 -11.36 3.18
N VAL A 153 6.91 -11.37 4.47
CA VAL A 153 6.91 -12.58 5.29
C VAL A 153 5.52 -13.21 5.37
N PHE A 154 4.47 -12.40 5.54
CA PHE A 154 3.09 -12.87 5.50
C PHE A 154 2.77 -13.63 4.19
N ILE A 155 3.14 -13.10 3.02
CA ILE A 155 2.86 -13.75 1.73
C ILE A 155 3.47 -15.16 1.69
N TRP A 156 4.69 -15.32 2.19
CA TRP A 156 5.35 -16.64 2.25
C TRP A 156 4.72 -17.55 3.32
N LEU A 157 4.41 -17.03 4.50
CA LEU A 157 3.73 -17.80 5.55
C LEU A 157 2.34 -18.25 5.12
N ASN A 158 1.63 -17.48 4.31
CA ASN A 158 0.32 -17.88 3.81
C ASN A 158 0.41 -19.12 2.89
N ILE A 159 1.57 -19.37 2.28
CA ILE A 159 1.81 -20.56 1.45
C ILE A 159 2.23 -21.77 2.30
N PHE A 160 3.11 -21.56 3.30
CA PHE A 160 3.79 -22.65 4.01
C PHE A 160 3.32 -22.89 5.45
N ALA A 161 2.72 -21.90 6.12
CA ALA A 161 2.39 -21.92 7.54
C ALA A 161 1.24 -20.93 7.89
N VAL A 162 0.02 -21.28 7.45
CA VAL A 162 -1.18 -20.42 7.52
C VAL A 162 -1.56 -20.01 8.96
N GLU A 163 -1.24 -20.84 9.95
CA GLU A 163 -1.63 -20.66 11.36
C GLU A 163 -1.16 -19.31 11.94
N ILE A 164 0.06 -18.88 11.60
CA ILE A 164 0.65 -17.62 12.08
C ILE A 164 0.56 -16.47 11.05
N ALA A 165 0.21 -16.78 9.80
CA ALA A 165 0.18 -15.81 8.70
C ALA A 165 -0.76 -14.64 9.01
N SER A 166 -1.95 -14.92 9.53
CA SER A 166 -2.95 -13.88 9.88
C SER A 166 -2.47 -12.90 10.95
N ALA A 167 -1.69 -13.35 11.93
CA ALA A 167 -1.13 -12.50 12.97
C ALA A 167 -0.02 -11.58 12.41
N VAL A 168 0.84 -12.12 11.55
CA VAL A 168 1.89 -11.33 10.88
C VAL A 168 1.28 -10.30 9.93
N TYR A 169 0.21 -10.67 9.23
CA TYR A 169 -0.53 -9.74 8.37
C TYR A 169 -1.13 -8.58 9.17
N PHE A 170 -1.81 -8.91 10.27
CA PHE A 170 -2.38 -7.91 11.17
C PHE A 170 -1.32 -6.97 11.75
N PHE A 171 -0.17 -7.51 12.16
CA PHE A 171 0.96 -6.70 12.61
C PHE A 171 1.46 -5.73 11.52
N SER A 172 1.67 -6.24 10.30
CA SER A 172 2.11 -5.43 9.16
C SER A 172 1.13 -4.28 8.86
N MET A 173 -0.17 -4.59 8.74
CA MET A 173 -1.23 -3.62 8.45
C MET A 173 -1.38 -2.58 9.57
N SER A 174 -1.34 -3.02 10.83
CA SER A 174 -1.42 -2.12 11.98
C SER A 174 -0.24 -1.13 12.01
N LEU A 175 0.97 -1.62 11.72
CA LEU A 175 2.16 -0.78 11.68
C LEU A 175 2.13 0.21 10.51
N TRP A 176 1.60 -0.21 9.36
CA TRP A 176 1.40 0.66 8.20
C TRP A 176 0.42 1.79 8.51
N ILE A 177 -0.74 1.47 9.09
CA ILE A 177 -1.76 2.44 9.47
C ILE A 177 -1.23 3.41 10.53
N TYR A 178 -0.58 2.90 11.57
CA TYR A 178 0.05 3.72 12.59
C TYR A 178 1.01 4.74 11.96
N THR A 179 1.88 4.27 11.06
CA THR A 179 2.86 5.14 10.37
C THR A 179 2.15 6.20 9.53
N LEU A 180 1.13 5.84 8.76
CA LEU A 180 0.35 6.77 7.96
C LEU A 180 -0.35 7.84 8.81
N VAL A 181 -1.01 7.44 9.90
CA VAL A 181 -1.70 8.38 10.80
C VAL A 181 -0.71 9.38 11.38
N ARG A 182 0.44 8.92 11.88
CA ARG A 182 1.49 9.80 12.40
C ARG A 182 2.03 10.76 11.34
N LEU A 183 2.21 10.29 10.10
CA LEU A 183 2.64 11.14 8.99
C LEU A 183 1.60 12.19 8.61
N HIS A 184 0.31 11.94 8.79
CA HIS A 184 -0.71 12.98 8.59
C HIS A 184 -0.58 14.11 9.61
N TYR A 185 -0.28 13.80 10.88
CA TYR A 185 -0.01 14.81 11.90
C TYR A 185 1.25 15.62 11.55
N VAL A 186 2.35 14.94 11.21
CA VAL A 186 3.60 15.61 10.80
C VAL A 186 3.41 16.47 9.56
N ALA A 187 2.64 15.99 8.57
CA ALA A 187 2.32 16.76 7.38
C ALA A 187 1.47 17.99 7.72
N ALA A 188 0.46 17.87 8.58
CA ALA A 188 -0.36 18.99 9.01
C ALA A 188 0.46 20.08 9.71
N GLU A 189 1.35 19.71 10.63
CA GLU A 189 2.24 20.64 11.32
C GLU A 189 3.21 21.34 10.36
N ARG A 190 3.86 20.59 9.46
CA ARG A 190 4.85 21.15 8.53
C ARG A 190 4.21 22.04 7.46
N LEU A 191 3.07 21.64 6.90
CA LEU A 191 2.38 22.40 5.86
C LEU A 191 1.67 23.63 6.44
N GLY A 192 1.10 23.52 7.64
CA GLY A 192 0.53 24.65 8.38
C GLY A 192 1.57 25.73 8.69
N ASN A 193 2.73 25.34 9.25
CA ASN A 193 3.81 26.27 9.57
C ASN A 193 4.45 26.91 8.33
N SER A 194 4.52 26.18 7.21
CA SER A 194 5.04 26.71 5.95
C SER A 194 4.12 27.77 5.34
N THR A 195 2.80 27.57 5.45
CA THR A 195 1.79 28.54 4.99
C THR A 195 1.81 29.80 5.86
N MET A 196 1.94 29.66 7.19
CA MET A 196 2.15 30.80 8.08
C MET A 196 3.42 31.59 7.72
N ARG A 197 4.57 30.94 7.52
CA ARG A 197 5.81 31.65 7.17
C ARG A 197 5.69 32.46 5.89
N LEU A 198 5.00 31.94 4.87
CA LEU A 198 4.78 32.64 3.61
C LEU A 198 3.86 33.87 3.75
N LEU A 199 2.88 33.80 4.65
CA LEU A 199 1.94 34.91 4.91
C LEU A 199 2.53 36.03 5.77
N TYR A 200 3.56 35.73 6.57
CA TYR A 200 4.22 36.72 7.45
C TYR A 200 5.58 37.21 6.90
N SER A 201 5.97 36.79 5.70
CA SER A 201 7.21 37.26 5.02
C SER A 201 6.94 38.25 3.88
N SER A 202 5.70 38.71 3.72
CA SER A 202 5.24 39.70 2.74
C SER A 202 4.86 41.01 3.44
#